data_AF-A0A319CKE2-F1
#
_entry.id   AF-A0A319CKE2-F1
#
_cell.length_a   1.000
_cell.length_b   1.000
_cell.length_c   1.000
_cell.angle_alpha   90.00
_cell.angle_beta   90.00
_cell.angle_gamma   90.00
#
_symmetry.space_group_name_H-M   'P 1'
#
loop_
_entity.id
_entity.type
_entity.pdbx_description
1 polymer ?
#
loop_
_entity_poly.entity_id
_entity_poly.type
_entity_poly.pdbx_seq_one_letter_code
_entity_poly.pdbx_strand_id
1 'polypeptide(L)'
;MLLPWLNGRLDLRQAYMFSYANIIALLQDIVRWPAVYGVPAENVNMLASIHQRIDQLRQPNGPSYLVPPPPQSIDRRANPRWPHSISELRLNKSTCHGVDYWALPDCLGLFLSSLGRAPAGASKRNFYLPLLSGEIRQKPRVYQCTWTPAGEFHLGASRGGWSVRRGIGSWLAVLDRARFGIIKSAVLELTNWSQAWTPTIARRGKKAGKPFGRCAETYPFRKLLMGKPKEVAEQVCGLALSNKYIYTAPSVWDPCPNCEVLIEIHKGKISNFDRWTECVGAPP
;
A
#
# COMPACT_ATOMS: atom_id res chain seq x y z
N MET A 1 5.76 -26.38 -0.54
CA MET A 1 4.42 -26.81 -0.99
C MET A 1 3.88 -25.75 -1.93
N LEU A 2 3.38 -26.12 -3.10
CA LEU A 2 2.68 -25.21 -4.02
C LEU A 2 1.45 -24.65 -3.31
N LEU A 3 1.28 -23.32 -3.36
CA LEU A 3 0.10 -22.67 -2.82
C LEU A 3 -0.67 -22.04 -3.99
N PRO A 4 -1.52 -22.81 -4.70
CA PRO A 4 -2.29 -22.30 -5.83
C PRO A 4 -3.20 -21.16 -5.36
N TRP A 5 -3.15 -20.02 -6.05
CA TRP A 5 -4.04 -18.90 -5.81
C TRP A 5 -4.83 -18.56 -7.06
N LEU A 6 -5.97 -17.88 -6.88
CA LEU A 6 -6.92 -17.52 -7.94
C LEU A 6 -7.38 -18.73 -8.76
N ASN A 7 -8.04 -19.69 -8.10
CA ASN A 7 -8.45 -20.98 -8.69
C ASN A 7 -7.31 -21.75 -9.37
N GLY A 8 -6.09 -21.65 -8.82
CA GLY A 8 -4.90 -22.31 -9.34
C GLY A 8 -4.34 -21.70 -10.63
N ARG A 9 -4.81 -20.52 -11.04
CA ARG A 9 -4.31 -19.80 -12.21
C ARG A 9 -3.01 -19.06 -11.94
N LEU A 10 -2.67 -18.81 -10.67
CA LEU A 10 -1.46 -18.09 -10.29
C LEU A 10 -0.60 -18.91 -9.33
N ASP A 11 0.61 -19.24 -9.79
CA ASP A 11 1.71 -19.73 -8.94
C ASP A 11 2.58 -18.54 -8.53
N LEU A 12 2.49 -18.15 -7.26
CA LEU A 12 3.25 -17.00 -6.76
C LEU A 12 4.77 -17.21 -6.77
N ARG A 13 5.28 -18.44 -6.93
CA ARG A 13 6.71 -18.65 -7.17
C ARG A 13 7.16 -18.07 -8.50
N GLN A 14 6.25 -17.97 -9.47
CA GLN A 14 6.52 -17.33 -10.75
C GLN A 14 6.39 -15.80 -10.68
N ALA A 15 5.81 -15.25 -9.61
CA ALA A 15 5.66 -13.81 -9.44
C ALA A 15 7.00 -13.07 -9.43
N TYR A 16 8.08 -13.73 -8.97
CA TYR A 16 9.45 -13.22 -9.06
C TYR A 16 9.94 -13.00 -10.49
N MET A 17 9.32 -13.65 -11.47
CA MET A 17 9.67 -13.56 -12.89
C MET A 17 8.73 -12.65 -13.68
N PHE A 18 7.70 -12.08 -13.04
CA PHE A 18 6.74 -11.26 -13.75
C PHE A 18 7.34 -9.91 -14.12
N SER A 19 7.43 -9.67 -15.43
CA SER A 19 7.71 -8.34 -15.92
C SER A 19 6.52 -7.42 -15.66
N TYR A 20 6.77 -6.11 -15.72
CA TYR A 20 5.73 -5.10 -15.67
C TYR A 20 4.60 -5.37 -16.70
N ALA A 21 4.93 -5.82 -17.91
CA ALA A 21 3.95 -6.16 -18.93
C ALA A 21 3.10 -7.39 -18.55
N ASN A 22 3.71 -8.40 -17.93
CA ASN A 22 2.99 -9.57 -17.42
C ASN A 22 2.00 -9.16 -16.32
N ILE A 23 2.39 -8.25 -15.42
CA ILE A 23 1.51 -7.75 -14.37
C ILE A 23 0.30 -7.05 -15.01
N ILE A 24 0.50 -6.12 -15.94
CA ILE A 24 -0.61 -5.40 -16.59
C ILE A 24 -1.54 -6.37 -17.33
N ALA A 25 -0.99 -7.32 -18.10
CA ALA A 25 -1.78 -8.31 -18.81
C ALA A 25 -2.61 -9.19 -17.85
N LEU A 26 -2.02 -9.61 -16.72
CA LEU A 26 -2.72 -10.40 -15.71
C LEU A 26 -3.86 -9.60 -15.07
N LEU A 27 -3.63 -8.34 -14.69
CA LEU A 27 -4.68 -7.50 -14.11
C LEU A 27 -5.87 -7.33 -15.07
N GLN A 28 -5.58 -7.13 -16.36
CA GLN A 28 -6.59 -7.03 -17.40
C GLN A 28 -7.36 -8.35 -17.60
N ASP A 29 -6.66 -9.49 -17.60
CA ASP A 29 -7.29 -10.79 -17.79
C ASP A 29 -8.20 -11.18 -16.62
N ILE A 30 -7.79 -10.85 -15.39
CA ILE A 30 -8.62 -11.01 -14.18
C ILE A 30 -9.91 -10.19 -14.29
N VAL A 31 -9.84 -8.94 -14.74
CA VAL A 31 -11.03 -8.09 -14.90
C VAL A 31 -11.94 -8.60 -16.02
N ARG A 32 -11.36 -9.17 -17.07
CA ARG A 32 -12.12 -9.74 -18.20
C ARG A 32 -12.82 -11.04 -17.82
N TRP A 33 -12.20 -11.87 -17.00
CA TRP A 33 -12.67 -13.21 -16.64
C TRP A 33 -12.69 -13.47 -15.12
N PRO A 34 -13.35 -12.63 -14.32
CA PRO A 34 -13.23 -12.67 -12.85
C PRO A 34 -13.63 -14.01 -12.23
N ALA A 35 -14.69 -14.65 -12.75
CA ALA A 35 -15.16 -15.94 -12.27
C ALA A 35 -14.11 -17.07 -12.46
N VAL A 36 -13.31 -17.01 -13.54
CA VAL A 36 -12.26 -17.99 -13.81
C VAL A 36 -11.18 -17.95 -12.74
N TYR A 37 -10.89 -16.75 -12.21
CA TYR A 37 -9.92 -16.51 -11.15
C TYR A 37 -10.51 -16.64 -9.73
N GLY A 38 -11.80 -16.96 -9.59
CA GLY A 38 -12.44 -17.12 -8.28
C GLY A 38 -12.64 -15.80 -7.54
N VAL A 39 -12.70 -14.69 -8.26
CA VAL A 39 -12.99 -13.38 -7.69
C VAL A 39 -14.42 -13.35 -7.13
N PRO A 40 -14.63 -12.89 -5.88
CA PRO A 40 -15.97 -12.73 -5.32
C PRO A 40 -16.85 -11.81 -6.19
N ALA A 41 -18.09 -12.23 -6.47
CA ALA A 41 -18.98 -11.54 -7.40
C ALA A 41 -19.22 -10.07 -7.00
N GLU A 42 -19.31 -9.81 -5.69
CA GLU A 42 -19.46 -8.49 -5.11
C GLU A 42 -18.29 -7.54 -5.39
N ASN A 43 -17.10 -8.08 -5.69
CA ASN A 43 -15.89 -7.29 -5.93
C ASN A 43 -15.67 -6.96 -7.42
N VAL A 44 -16.39 -7.58 -8.35
CA VAL A 44 -16.13 -7.48 -9.80
C VAL A 44 -16.20 -6.04 -10.31
N ASN A 45 -17.27 -5.32 -10.00
CA ASN A 45 -17.45 -3.92 -10.45
C ASN A 45 -16.38 -2.99 -9.85
N MET A 46 -16.02 -3.25 -8.60
CA MET A 46 -14.97 -2.51 -7.92
C MET A 46 -13.60 -2.77 -8.57
N LEU A 47 -13.27 -4.02 -8.88
CA LEU A 47 -12.02 -4.38 -9.54
C LEU A 47 -11.89 -3.75 -10.93
N ALA A 48 -12.96 -3.73 -11.71
CA ALA A 48 -12.99 -3.03 -13.01
C ALA A 48 -12.69 -1.53 -12.83
N SER A 49 -13.29 -0.90 -11.82
CA SER A 49 -13.07 0.52 -11.50
C SER A 49 -11.63 0.78 -11.04
N ILE A 50 -11.07 -0.08 -10.18
CA ILE A 50 -9.68 0.04 -9.72
C ILE A 50 -8.70 -0.16 -10.88
N HIS A 51 -8.95 -1.14 -11.75
CA HIS A 51 -8.14 -1.41 -12.94
C HIS A 51 -8.11 -0.22 -13.90
N GLN A 52 -9.27 0.40 -14.17
CA GLN A 52 -9.33 1.61 -15.01
C GLN A 52 -8.44 2.73 -14.43
N ARG A 53 -8.42 2.90 -13.11
CA ARG A 53 -7.55 3.89 -12.46
C ARG A 53 -6.08 3.50 -12.52
N ILE A 54 -5.79 2.21 -12.39
CA ILE A 54 -4.44 1.68 -12.59
C ILE A 54 -3.95 2.07 -13.99
N ASP A 55 -4.75 1.81 -15.01
CA ASP A 55 -4.46 2.12 -16.41
C ASP A 55 -4.28 3.61 -16.67
N GLN A 56 -5.06 4.46 -16.00
CA GLN A 56 -4.92 5.90 -16.10
C GLN A 56 -3.60 6.44 -15.51
N LEU A 57 -3.09 5.84 -14.43
CA LEU A 57 -1.94 6.33 -13.68
C LEU A 57 -0.61 5.66 -14.02
N ARG A 58 -0.67 4.60 -14.84
CA ARG A 58 0.47 3.75 -15.18
C ARG A 58 1.50 4.46 -16.06
N GLN A 59 2.76 4.05 -15.95
CA GLN A 59 3.86 4.61 -16.74
C GLN A 59 4.10 3.79 -18.01
N PRO A 60 4.65 4.40 -19.07
CA PRO A 60 4.78 5.85 -19.30
C PRO A 60 3.51 6.48 -19.91
N ASN A 61 2.55 5.65 -20.33
CA ASN A 61 1.49 6.05 -21.26
C ASN A 61 0.10 6.18 -20.63
N GLY A 62 -0.02 6.14 -19.30
CA GLY A 62 -1.30 6.37 -18.64
C GLY A 62 -1.82 7.79 -18.92
N PRO A 63 -3.07 7.97 -19.37
CA PRO A 63 -3.62 9.29 -19.69
C PRO A 63 -3.47 10.33 -18.55
N SER A 64 -3.68 9.89 -17.30
CA SER A 64 -3.57 10.74 -16.11
C SER A 64 -2.15 10.76 -15.52
N TYR A 65 -1.22 9.97 -16.06
CA TYR A 65 0.19 10.01 -15.67
C TYR A 65 0.81 11.34 -16.09
N LEU A 66 0.64 11.73 -17.35
CA LEU A 66 1.26 12.92 -17.93
C LEU A 66 0.57 14.23 -17.56
N VAL A 67 -0.77 14.21 -17.40
CA VAL A 67 -1.60 15.41 -17.27
C VAL A 67 -2.29 15.47 -15.91
N PRO A 68 -2.29 16.63 -15.22
CA PRO A 68 -1.48 17.83 -15.47
C PRO A 68 -0.01 17.65 -15.06
N PRO A 69 0.97 18.34 -15.68
CA PRO A 69 2.39 18.15 -15.36
C PRO A 69 2.72 18.49 -13.89
N PRO A 70 3.80 17.91 -13.31
CA PRO A 70 4.75 16.99 -13.94
C PRO A 70 4.22 15.55 -13.99
N PRO A 71 4.75 14.69 -14.89
CA PRO A 71 4.40 13.27 -14.96
C PRO A 71 4.56 12.57 -13.62
N GLN A 72 3.48 11.94 -13.14
CA GLN A 72 3.47 11.22 -11.87
C GLN A 72 2.27 10.28 -11.77
N SER A 73 2.42 9.20 -11.02
CA SER A 73 1.39 8.18 -10.81
C SER A 73 0.47 8.51 -9.62
N ILE A 74 0.09 9.79 -9.56
CA ILE A 74 -0.84 10.36 -8.58
C ILE A 74 -1.99 11.00 -9.32
N ASP A 75 -3.20 10.55 -9.03
CA ASP A 75 -4.44 11.09 -9.57
C ASP A 75 -4.67 12.51 -9.04
N ARG A 76 -4.65 13.46 -9.97
CA ARG A 76 -4.58 14.88 -9.67
C ARG A 76 -5.20 15.68 -10.80
N ARG A 77 -5.57 16.91 -10.47
CA ARG A 77 -6.06 17.90 -11.43
C ARG A 77 -5.52 19.27 -11.07
N ALA A 78 -5.57 20.19 -12.03
CA ALA A 78 -5.24 21.58 -11.77
C ALA A 78 -6.14 22.14 -10.66
N ASN A 79 -5.55 22.99 -9.82
CA ASN A 79 -6.27 23.70 -8.77
C ASN A 79 -6.78 25.02 -9.35
N PRO A 80 -8.11 25.20 -9.48
CA PRO A 80 -8.68 26.41 -10.08
C PRO A 80 -8.42 27.68 -9.26
N ARG A 81 -7.99 27.55 -7.99
CA ARG A 81 -7.62 28.67 -7.12
C ARG A 81 -6.12 28.99 -7.16
N TRP A 82 -5.35 28.40 -8.07
CA TRP A 82 -3.94 28.74 -8.25
C TRP A 82 -3.81 30.14 -8.90
N PRO A 83 -2.93 31.05 -8.42
CA PRO A 83 -1.89 30.86 -7.40
C PRO A 83 -2.30 31.18 -5.94
N HIS A 84 -3.56 31.55 -5.66
CA HIS A 84 -4.06 31.85 -4.30
C HIS A 84 -4.24 30.62 -3.39
N SER A 85 -3.68 29.48 -3.74
CA SER A 85 -3.80 28.23 -2.98
C SER A 85 -2.42 27.64 -2.70
N ILE A 86 -2.33 26.75 -1.71
CA ILE A 86 -1.04 26.20 -1.29
C ILE A 86 -0.35 25.34 -2.36
N SER A 87 -1.05 24.90 -3.40
CA SER A 87 -0.47 24.12 -4.50
C SER A 87 -1.27 24.28 -5.79
N GLU A 88 -0.56 24.27 -6.92
CA GLU A 88 -1.10 24.26 -8.28
C GLU A 88 -1.94 23.00 -8.55
N LEU A 89 -1.70 21.93 -7.79
CA LEU A 89 -2.33 20.65 -7.95
C LEU A 89 -3.26 20.34 -6.77
N ARG A 90 -4.40 19.72 -7.07
CA ARG A 90 -5.28 19.11 -6.07
C ARG A 90 -5.45 17.63 -6.37
N LEU A 91 -5.54 16.82 -5.31
CA LEU A 91 -5.80 15.40 -5.45
C LEU A 91 -7.20 15.16 -6.03
N ASN A 92 -7.27 14.22 -6.94
CA ASN A 92 -8.51 13.61 -7.36
C ASN A 92 -8.60 12.25 -6.66
N LYS A 93 -9.59 12.11 -5.78
CA LYS A 93 -9.69 10.96 -4.88
C LYS A 93 -10.89 10.12 -5.30
N SER A 94 -10.74 8.80 -5.20
CA SER A 94 -11.88 7.89 -5.29
C SER A 94 -11.98 7.11 -4.00
N THR A 95 -13.18 7.05 -3.44
CA THR A 95 -13.43 6.41 -2.16
C THR A 95 -13.88 4.97 -2.37
N CYS A 96 -13.16 4.01 -1.77
CA CYS A 96 -13.48 2.59 -1.80
C CYS A 96 -13.60 2.06 -0.36
N HIS A 97 -14.79 1.57 -0.01
CA HIS A 97 -15.14 1.17 1.36
C HIS A 97 -14.72 2.22 2.41
N GLY A 98 -15.18 3.47 2.20
CA GLY A 98 -14.93 4.59 3.12
C GLY A 98 -13.48 5.06 3.23
N VAL A 99 -12.59 4.63 2.33
CA VAL A 99 -11.18 5.03 2.31
C VAL A 99 -10.85 5.63 0.96
N ASP A 100 -10.24 6.81 0.97
CA ASP A 100 -9.83 7.52 -0.24
C ASP A 100 -8.56 6.92 -0.84
N TYR A 101 -8.53 6.72 -2.15
CA TYR A 101 -7.36 6.26 -2.91
C TYR A 101 -7.05 7.25 -4.04
N TRP A 102 -5.78 7.52 -4.30
CA TRP A 102 -5.32 8.43 -5.36
C TRP A 102 -3.94 8.11 -5.94
N ALA A 103 -3.17 7.23 -5.31
CA ALA A 103 -1.84 6.86 -5.79
C ALA A 103 -1.87 5.46 -6.40
N LEU A 104 -1.14 5.27 -7.50
CA LEU A 104 -1.12 3.97 -8.18
C LEU A 104 -0.64 2.80 -7.29
N PRO A 105 0.42 2.93 -6.46
CA PRO A 105 0.83 1.83 -5.59
C PRO A 105 -0.28 1.40 -4.61
N ASP A 106 -1.04 2.36 -4.08
CA ASP A 106 -2.14 2.07 -3.15
C ASP A 106 -3.34 1.44 -3.88
N CYS A 107 -3.61 1.85 -5.13
CA CYS A 107 -4.63 1.24 -5.99
C CYS A 107 -4.27 -0.21 -6.37
N LEU A 108 -3.01 -0.49 -6.66
CA LEU A 108 -2.53 -1.85 -6.88
C LEU A 108 -2.71 -2.72 -5.63
N GLY A 109 -2.39 -2.18 -4.45
CA GLY A 109 -2.59 -2.89 -3.20
C GLY A 109 -4.07 -3.17 -2.90
N LEU A 110 -4.96 -2.22 -3.21
CA LEU A 110 -6.41 -2.42 -3.14
C LEU A 110 -6.90 -3.47 -4.15
N PHE A 111 -6.41 -3.43 -5.39
CA PHE A 111 -6.80 -4.41 -6.41
C PHE A 111 -6.49 -5.83 -5.95
N LEU A 112 -5.24 -6.09 -5.55
CA LEU A 112 -4.78 -7.42 -5.15
C LEU A 112 -5.50 -7.93 -3.89
N SER A 113 -5.78 -7.06 -2.94
CA SER A 113 -6.57 -7.42 -1.74
C SER A 113 -8.04 -7.65 -2.01
N SER A 114 -8.56 -7.16 -3.12
CA SER A 114 -9.96 -7.36 -3.54
C SER A 114 -10.17 -8.64 -4.35
N LEU A 115 -9.10 -9.37 -4.69
CA LEU A 115 -9.19 -10.63 -5.44
C LEU A 115 -9.73 -11.80 -4.61
N GLY A 116 -9.72 -11.67 -3.28
CA GLY A 116 -10.20 -12.70 -2.36
C GLY A 116 -9.23 -12.92 -1.20
N ARG A 117 -9.55 -13.90 -0.37
CA ARG A 117 -8.70 -14.29 0.76
C ARG A 117 -7.44 -15.03 0.28
N ALA A 118 -6.41 -14.99 1.09
CA ALA A 118 -5.26 -15.88 0.94
C ALA A 118 -5.74 -17.35 1.06
N PRO A 119 -5.18 -18.27 0.26
CA PRO A 119 -5.59 -19.67 0.29
C PRO A 119 -5.18 -20.35 1.60
N ALA A 120 -5.85 -21.45 1.95
CA ALA A 120 -5.54 -22.22 3.16
C ALA A 120 -4.08 -22.68 3.17
N GLY A 121 -3.39 -22.54 4.31
CA GLY A 121 -1.95 -22.82 4.42
C GLY A 121 -1.05 -21.67 3.94
N ALA A 122 -1.62 -20.50 3.61
CA ALA A 122 -0.84 -19.28 3.40
C ALA A 122 -0.04 -18.91 4.64
N SER A 123 1.22 -18.57 4.41
CA SER A 123 2.21 -18.18 5.41
C SER A 123 3.00 -16.99 4.88
N LYS A 124 3.80 -16.39 5.76
CA LYS A 124 4.75 -15.33 5.38
C LYS A 124 5.59 -15.68 4.14
N ARG A 125 6.04 -16.94 3.99
CA ARG A 125 6.99 -17.33 2.93
C ARG A 125 6.38 -17.79 1.63
N ASN A 126 5.27 -18.52 1.68
CA ASN A 126 4.70 -19.12 0.49
C ASN A 126 3.67 -18.23 -0.21
N PHE A 127 3.22 -17.15 0.45
CA PHE A 127 2.19 -16.27 -0.10
C PHE A 127 2.54 -14.78 0.04
N TYR A 128 2.67 -14.27 1.27
CA TYR A 128 2.76 -12.82 1.48
C TYR A 128 4.08 -12.20 1.00
N LEU A 129 5.22 -12.87 1.21
CA LEU A 129 6.51 -12.40 0.71
C LEU A 129 6.60 -12.43 -0.83
N PRO A 130 6.24 -13.54 -1.53
CA PRO A 130 6.17 -13.57 -2.99
C PRO A 130 5.23 -12.51 -3.58
N LEU A 131 4.13 -12.20 -2.90
CA LEU A 131 3.19 -11.18 -3.35
C LEU A 131 3.80 -9.76 -3.34
N LEU A 132 4.78 -9.51 -2.46
CA LEU A 132 5.50 -8.24 -2.35
C LEU A 132 6.71 -8.12 -3.29
N SER A 133 7.16 -9.23 -3.89
CA SER A 133 8.40 -9.27 -4.67
C SER A 133 8.22 -8.94 -6.14
N GLY A 134 6.98 -8.88 -6.65
CA GLY A 134 6.70 -8.54 -8.04
C GLY A 134 7.26 -7.18 -8.45
N GLU A 135 7.91 -7.11 -9.61
CA GLU A 135 8.54 -5.88 -10.09
C GLU A 135 7.48 -4.87 -10.56
N ILE A 136 7.05 -4.01 -9.64
CA ILE A 136 6.30 -2.81 -10.01
C ILE A 136 7.35 -1.70 -10.21
N ARG A 137 7.49 -1.21 -11.46
CA ARG A 137 8.39 -0.10 -11.85
C ARG A 137 8.22 1.20 -11.06
N GLN A 138 7.29 1.25 -10.14
CA GLN A 138 7.05 2.41 -9.31
C GLN A 138 8.07 2.46 -8.17
N LYS A 139 8.45 3.68 -7.80
CA LYS A 139 9.51 3.94 -6.82
C LYS A 139 9.07 4.00 -5.34
N PRO A 140 8.05 3.27 -4.81
CA PRO A 140 7.99 3.07 -3.37
C PRO A 140 9.31 2.49 -2.87
N ARG A 141 9.79 3.02 -1.75
CA ARG A 141 11.00 2.51 -1.09
C ARG A 141 10.73 1.22 -0.35
N VAL A 142 9.51 1.07 0.14
CA VAL A 142 9.02 -0.06 0.93
C VAL A 142 7.65 -0.46 0.41
N TYR A 143 7.45 -1.77 0.26
CA TYR A 143 6.16 -2.42 0.11
C TYR A 143 5.84 -3.15 1.41
N GLN A 144 4.56 -3.33 1.74
CA GLN A 144 4.16 -3.99 2.97
C GLN A 144 2.87 -4.76 2.76
N CYS A 145 2.75 -5.91 3.43
CA CYS A 145 1.52 -6.69 3.48
C CYS A 145 1.11 -6.85 4.94
N THR A 146 -0.14 -6.55 5.28
CA THR A 146 -0.76 -6.92 6.55
C THR A 146 -1.78 -8.01 6.29
N TRP A 147 -1.92 -8.98 7.19
CA TRP A 147 -2.91 -10.04 7.08
C TRP A 147 -3.47 -10.47 8.44
N THR A 148 -4.58 -11.20 8.38
CA THR A 148 -5.22 -11.85 9.53
C THR A 148 -5.13 -13.37 9.41
N PRO A 149 -5.32 -14.14 10.50
CA PRO A 149 -5.36 -15.60 10.43
C PRO A 149 -6.48 -16.15 9.53
N ALA A 150 -7.55 -15.38 9.33
CA ALA A 150 -8.65 -15.74 8.43
C ALA A 150 -8.29 -15.60 6.94
N GLY A 151 -7.06 -15.17 6.62
CA GLY A 151 -6.59 -15.00 5.24
C GLY A 151 -6.99 -13.67 4.60
N GLU A 152 -7.61 -12.74 5.33
CA GLU A 152 -7.78 -11.37 4.84
C GLU A 152 -6.43 -10.67 4.83
N PHE A 153 -6.09 -10.01 3.74
CA PHE A 153 -4.82 -9.29 3.60
C PHE A 153 -4.99 -7.98 2.85
N HIS A 154 -4.07 -7.05 3.09
CA HIS A 154 -4.01 -5.80 2.34
C HIS A 154 -2.56 -5.39 2.12
N LEU A 155 -2.26 -5.02 0.88
CA LEU A 155 -0.95 -4.53 0.48
C LEU A 155 -0.90 -3.02 0.55
N GLY A 156 0.26 -2.50 0.89
CA GLY A 156 0.53 -1.09 0.98
C GLY A 156 1.91 -0.76 0.46
N ALA A 157 2.10 0.51 0.15
CA ALA A 157 3.37 1.01 -0.34
C ALA A 157 3.69 2.32 0.36
N SER A 158 4.97 2.49 0.68
CA SER A 158 5.48 3.77 1.17
C SER A 158 5.19 4.85 0.15
N ARG A 159 4.99 6.08 0.60
CA ARG A 159 4.59 7.17 -0.29
C ARG A 159 5.59 7.31 -1.45
N GLY A 160 5.12 7.04 -2.66
CA GLY A 160 5.89 7.05 -3.89
C GLY A 160 5.06 7.53 -5.07
N GLY A 161 5.64 7.49 -6.27
CA GLY A 161 4.93 7.80 -7.52
C GLY A 161 4.65 9.29 -7.78
N TRP A 162 5.06 10.20 -6.89
CA TRP A 162 4.91 11.65 -7.05
C TRP A 162 6.14 12.29 -7.72
N SER A 163 5.94 13.47 -8.29
CA SER A 163 7.02 14.32 -8.82
C SER A 163 6.76 15.77 -8.44
N VAL A 164 7.83 16.54 -8.25
CA VAL A 164 7.78 17.99 -8.00
C VAL A 164 8.59 18.72 -9.06
N ARG A 165 8.14 19.92 -9.43
CA ARG A 165 8.91 20.90 -10.20
C ARG A 165 8.84 22.26 -9.51
N ARG A 166 9.72 23.19 -9.89
CA ARG A 166 9.65 24.57 -9.39
C ARG A 166 8.30 25.19 -9.73
N GLY A 167 7.74 25.94 -8.80
CA GLY A 167 6.51 26.72 -9.00
C GLY A 167 5.18 26.02 -8.71
N ILE A 168 5.11 24.73 -8.38
CA ILE A 168 3.81 24.04 -8.14
C ILE A 168 3.23 24.22 -6.71
N GLY A 169 3.85 25.09 -5.92
CA GLY A 169 3.56 25.26 -4.49
C GLY A 169 3.92 24.03 -3.64
N SER A 170 3.26 23.90 -2.49
CA SER A 170 3.46 22.86 -1.47
C SER A 170 2.76 21.53 -1.80
N TRP A 171 2.94 21.01 -3.01
CA TRP A 171 2.31 19.75 -3.45
C TRP A 171 2.58 18.58 -2.49
N LEU A 172 3.82 18.49 -1.98
CA LEU A 172 4.20 17.45 -1.04
C LEU A 172 3.38 17.47 0.27
N ALA A 173 3.04 18.68 0.74
CA ALA A 173 2.23 18.86 1.94
C ALA A 173 0.78 18.41 1.71
N VAL A 174 0.23 18.61 0.50
CA VAL A 174 -1.09 18.09 0.12
C VAL A 174 -1.10 16.56 0.20
N LEU A 175 -0.06 15.91 -0.35
CA LEU A 175 0.08 14.45 -0.31
C LEU A 175 0.25 13.91 1.12
N ASP A 176 1.10 14.57 1.92
CA ASP A 176 1.26 14.20 3.33
C ASP A 176 -0.07 14.31 4.08
N ARG A 177 -0.82 15.39 3.88
CA ARG A 177 -2.09 15.63 4.58
C ARG A 177 -3.13 14.59 4.20
N ALA A 178 -3.20 14.26 2.92
CA ALA A 178 -4.12 13.24 2.43
C ALA A 178 -3.80 11.88 3.05
N ARG A 179 -2.52 11.44 3.04
CA ARG A 179 -2.15 10.15 3.64
C ARG A 179 -2.31 10.13 5.15
N PHE A 180 -2.03 11.24 5.84
CA PHE A 180 -2.33 11.34 7.27
C PHE A 180 -3.82 11.17 7.55
N GLY A 181 -4.69 11.74 6.72
CA GLY A 181 -6.14 11.58 6.81
C GLY A 181 -6.64 10.14 6.78
N ILE A 182 -5.89 9.22 6.14
CA ILE A 182 -6.23 7.78 6.10
C ILE A 182 -6.09 7.12 7.47
N ILE A 183 -5.06 7.49 8.23
CA ILE A 183 -4.76 6.90 9.55
C ILE A 183 -5.21 7.79 10.72
N LYS A 184 -5.81 8.94 10.41
CA LYS A 184 -6.37 9.83 11.41
C LYS A 184 -7.51 9.08 12.15
N SER A 185 -7.44 9.06 13.47
CA SER A 185 -8.42 8.40 14.33
C SER A 185 -8.53 9.14 15.66
N ALA A 186 -9.67 8.99 16.35
CA ALA A 186 -9.86 9.59 17.66
C ALA A 186 -8.79 9.13 18.66
N VAL A 187 -8.40 7.84 18.63
CA VAL A 187 -7.33 7.32 19.49
C VAL A 187 -5.96 7.91 19.18
N LEU A 188 -5.67 8.24 17.91
CA LEU A 188 -4.44 8.95 17.55
C LEU A 188 -4.49 10.42 17.98
N GLU A 189 -5.65 11.08 17.89
CA GLU A 189 -5.84 12.45 18.38
C GLU A 189 -5.74 12.57 19.90
N LEU A 190 -6.08 11.51 20.64
CA LEU A 190 -5.86 11.41 22.08
C LEU A 190 -4.38 11.21 22.44
N THR A 191 -3.52 10.91 21.46
CA THR A 191 -2.08 10.97 21.66
C THR A 191 -1.59 12.40 21.50
N ASN A 192 -0.45 12.74 22.10
CA ASN A 192 0.25 14.01 21.85
C ASN A 192 0.95 14.04 20.48
N TRP A 193 0.58 13.16 19.55
CA TRP A 193 1.16 13.09 18.21
C TRP A 193 0.26 13.75 17.18
N SER A 194 0.90 14.33 16.16
CA SER A 194 0.23 14.93 15.02
C SER A 194 0.95 14.57 13.72
N GLN A 195 0.43 15.01 12.59
CA GLN A 195 1.10 14.83 11.31
C GLN A 195 2.55 15.37 11.31
N ALA A 196 2.75 16.56 11.90
CA ALA A 196 4.02 17.28 11.86
C ALA A 196 4.90 17.00 13.10
N TRP A 197 4.33 16.41 14.15
CA TRP A 197 5.03 15.99 15.36
C TRP A 197 4.80 14.50 15.60
N THR A 198 5.78 13.68 15.24
CA THR A 198 5.69 12.22 15.23
C THR A 198 6.79 11.60 16.08
N PRO A 199 6.65 10.33 16.50
CA PRO A 199 7.72 9.61 17.21
C PRO A 199 9.06 9.64 16.47
N THR A 200 9.05 9.46 15.13
CA THR A 200 10.29 9.51 14.34
C THR A 200 10.88 10.91 14.26
N ILE A 201 10.06 11.97 14.24
CA ILE A 201 10.53 13.37 14.27
C ILE A 201 11.05 13.74 15.66
N ALA A 202 10.39 13.31 16.74
CA ALA A 202 10.86 13.52 18.10
C ALA A 202 12.24 12.85 18.31
N ARG A 203 12.43 11.63 17.81
CA ARG A 203 13.68 10.89 17.94
C ARG A 203 14.82 11.36 17.03
N ARG A 204 14.52 11.81 15.79
CA ARG A 204 15.53 12.08 14.75
C ARG A 204 15.58 13.54 14.28
N GLY A 205 14.74 14.40 14.86
CA GLY A 205 14.55 15.77 14.42
C GLY A 205 13.77 15.90 13.10
N LYS A 206 13.34 17.13 12.78
CA LYS A 206 12.51 17.43 11.60
C LYS A 206 13.18 17.10 10.25
N LYS A 207 14.52 17.13 10.19
CA LYS A 207 15.27 16.87 8.95
C LYS A 207 15.34 15.38 8.58
N ALA A 208 15.45 14.49 9.56
CA ALA A 208 15.62 13.05 9.35
C ALA A 208 14.40 12.20 9.75
N GLY A 209 13.50 12.75 10.56
CA GLY A 209 12.22 12.13 10.91
C GLY A 209 11.21 12.13 9.76
N LYS A 210 10.14 11.36 9.92
CA LYS A 210 9.09 11.23 8.90
C LYS A 210 7.72 11.58 9.48
N PRO A 211 6.91 12.39 8.78
CA PRO A 211 5.49 12.53 9.08
C PRO A 211 4.74 11.21 9.10
N PHE A 212 3.63 11.19 9.84
CA PHE A 212 2.67 10.10 9.79
C PHE A 212 2.08 9.95 8.38
N GLY A 213 1.71 8.72 8.02
CA GLY A 213 1.11 8.41 6.72
C GLY A 213 2.10 8.23 5.57
N ARG A 214 3.42 8.40 5.77
CA ARG A 214 4.42 8.12 4.71
C ARG A 214 4.78 6.64 4.58
N CYS A 215 4.46 5.83 5.58
CA CYS A 215 4.87 4.44 5.68
C CYS A 215 3.96 3.54 4.83
N ALA A 216 4.45 2.35 4.48
CA ALA A 216 3.73 1.43 3.60
C ALA A 216 2.46 0.86 4.27
N GLU A 217 2.51 0.78 5.59
CA GLU A 217 1.51 0.32 6.53
C GLU A 217 0.24 1.19 6.56
N THR A 218 0.24 2.39 5.97
CA THR A 218 -0.86 3.37 6.06
C THR A 218 -2.23 2.77 5.69
N TYR A 219 -2.35 2.17 4.51
CA TYR A 219 -3.61 1.57 4.04
C TYR A 219 -3.87 0.20 4.69
N PRO A 220 -2.87 -0.70 4.77
CA PRO A 220 -3.08 -1.98 5.43
C PRO A 220 -3.53 -1.86 6.89
N PHE A 221 -2.96 -0.93 7.67
CA PHE A 221 -3.40 -0.67 9.04
C PHE A 221 -4.82 -0.13 9.08
N ARG A 222 -5.15 0.83 8.20
CA ARG A 222 -6.51 1.36 8.14
C ARG A 222 -7.56 0.28 7.87
N LYS A 223 -7.23 -0.72 7.06
CA LYS A 223 -8.18 -1.77 6.67
C LYS A 223 -8.26 -2.92 7.66
N LEU A 224 -7.12 -3.36 8.20
CA LEU A 224 -7.05 -4.61 8.95
C LEU A 224 -6.78 -4.44 10.44
N LEU A 225 -6.33 -3.27 10.89
CA LEU A 225 -5.94 -3.04 12.29
C LEU A 225 -6.82 -2.00 12.98
N MET A 226 -7.02 -0.85 12.33
CA MET A 226 -7.72 0.29 12.94
C MET A 226 -9.21 -0.01 13.17
N GLY A 227 -9.68 0.27 14.38
CA GLY A 227 -11.08 0.09 14.77
C GLY A 227 -11.50 -1.36 15.01
N LYS A 228 -10.54 -2.31 15.01
CA LYS A 228 -10.81 -3.70 15.35
C LYS A 228 -10.84 -3.90 16.88
N PRO A 229 -11.64 -4.85 17.38
CA PRO A 229 -11.53 -5.32 18.77
C PRO A 229 -10.12 -5.83 19.07
N LYS A 230 -9.71 -5.77 20.33
CA LYS A 230 -8.38 -6.16 20.79
C LYS A 230 -8.03 -7.60 20.37
N GLU A 231 -8.99 -8.50 20.50
CA GLU A 231 -8.84 -9.94 20.23
C GLU A 231 -8.50 -10.21 18.76
N VAL A 232 -8.98 -9.35 17.85
CA VAL A 232 -8.68 -9.40 16.42
C VAL A 232 -7.39 -8.66 16.12
N ALA A 233 -7.21 -7.45 16.66
CA ALA A 233 -6.05 -6.61 16.42
C ALA A 233 -4.73 -7.29 16.83
N GLU A 234 -4.73 -8.02 17.94
CA GLU A 234 -3.56 -8.76 18.44
C GLU A 234 -3.15 -9.94 17.55
N GLN A 235 -4.01 -10.40 16.65
CA GLN A 235 -3.74 -11.49 15.72
C GLN A 235 -3.30 -10.99 14.34
N VAL A 236 -3.35 -9.68 14.10
CA VAL A 236 -2.92 -9.09 12.85
C VAL A 236 -1.40 -9.21 12.74
N CYS A 237 -0.93 -9.72 11.59
CA CYS A 237 0.48 -9.84 11.26
C CYS A 237 0.84 -8.94 10.09
N GLY A 238 2.12 -8.65 9.92
CA GLY A 238 2.56 -7.91 8.75
C GLY A 238 4.03 -8.07 8.42
N LEU A 239 4.37 -7.69 7.19
CA LEU A 239 5.71 -7.79 6.65
C LEU A 239 6.03 -6.59 5.76
N ALA A 240 7.11 -5.88 6.06
CA ALA A 240 7.62 -4.78 5.24
C ALA A 240 8.90 -5.17 4.50
N LEU A 241 8.97 -4.82 3.22
CA LEU A 241 10.04 -5.19 2.30
C LEU A 241 10.59 -3.96 1.56
N SER A 242 11.90 -3.77 1.61
CA SER A 242 12.57 -2.73 0.84
C SER A 242 12.57 -3.05 -0.65
N ASN A 243 12.41 -2.05 -1.51
CA ASN A 243 12.52 -2.20 -2.96
C ASN A 243 13.91 -2.64 -3.44
N LYS A 244 14.95 -2.53 -2.59
CA LYS A 244 16.27 -3.11 -2.86
C LYS A 244 16.24 -4.64 -2.94
N TYR A 245 15.21 -5.27 -2.39
CA TYR A 245 15.03 -6.72 -2.43
C TYR A 245 14.97 -7.27 -3.85
N ILE A 246 14.46 -6.49 -4.81
CA ILE A 246 14.38 -6.90 -6.21
C ILE A 246 15.79 -7.16 -6.79
N TYR A 247 16.84 -6.57 -6.21
CA TYR A 247 18.20 -6.62 -6.72
C TYR A 247 19.23 -7.22 -5.73
N THR A 248 18.87 -7.41 -4.46
CA THR A 248 19.77 -7.86 -3.38
C THR A 248 19.02 -8.71 -2.36
N ALA A 249 19.74 -9.51 -1.56
CA ALA A 249 19.21 -10.38 -0.50
C ALA A 249 18.10 -9.72 0.38
N PRO A 250 17.19 -10.52 1.00
CA PRO A 250 16.04 -10.05 1.76
C PRO A 250 16.32 -8.90 2.73
N SER A 251 15.95 -7.68 2.36
CA SER A 251 15.95 -6.51 3.26
C SER A 251 14.54 -6.30 3.81
N VAL A 252 14.16 -7.21 4.70
CA VAL A 252 12.93 -7.12 5.51
C VAL A 252 13.13 -6.09 6.63
N TRP A 253 12.13 -5.25 6.88
CA TRP A 253 12.22 -4.13 7.82
C TRP A 253 11.32 -4.33 9.02
N ASP A 254 11.83 -3.96 10.19
CA ASP A 254 11.03 -3.78 11.40
C ASP A 254 10.14 -2.52 11.25
N PRO A 255 8.98 -2.47 11.93
CA PRO A 255 8.14 -1.28 11.95
C PRO A 255 8.95 -0.07 12.43
N CYS A 256 8.74 1.09 11.81
CA CYS A 256 9.37 2.31 12.32
C CYS A 256 8.61 2.86 13.55
N PRO A 257 9.20 3.78 14.34
CA PRO A 257 8.54 4.32 15.53
C PRO A 257 7.14 4.94 15.31
N ASN A 258 6.85 5.44 14.11
CA ASN A 258 5.48 5.87 13.79
C ASN A 258 4.54 4.65 13.69
N CYS A 259 4.96 3.60 13.00
CA CYS A 259 4.17 2.38 12.83
C CYS A 259 3.98 1.65 14.15
N GLU A 260 5.01 1.58 15.00
CA GLU A 260 4.92 1.04 16.37
C GLU A 260 3.79 1.70 17.16
N VAL A 261 3.74 3.04 17.19
CA VAL A 261 2.66 3.78 17.86
C VAL A 261 1.29 3.43 17.26
N LEU A 262 1.16 3.35 15.92
CA LEU A 262 -0.11 2.98 15.30
C LEU A 262 -0.54 1.56 15.67
N ILE A 263 0.42 0.62 15.80
CA ILE A 263 0.15 -0.75 16.24
C ILE A 263 -0.38 -0.74 17.66
N GLU A 264 0.32 -0.07 18.58
CA GLU A 264 -0.01 -0.06 20.01
C GLU A 264 -1.35 0.61 20.31
N ILE A 265 -1.61 1.80 19.77
CA ILE A 265 -2.85 2.53 20.05
C ILE A 265 -4.08 1.79 19.50
N HIS A 266 -3.89 0.98 18.47
CA HIS A 266 -4.91 0.12 17.89
C HIS A 266 -4.84 -1.33 18.40
N LYS A 267 -4.16 -1.55 19.54
CA LYS A 267 -4.15 -2.82 20.29
C LYS A 267 -3.56 -4.01 19.52
N GLY A 268 -2.75 -3.75 18.49
CA GLY A 268 -1.96 -4.78 17.83
C GLY A 268 -0.71 -5.16 18.63
N LYS A 269 -0.10 -6.30 18.27
CA LYS A 269 1.16 -6.76 18.86
C LYS A 269 2.32 -6.40 17.92
N ILE A 270 3.25 -5.56 18.38
CA ILE A 270 4.42 -5.15 17.57
C ILE A 270 5.20 -6.36 17.07
N SER A 271 5.36 -7.38 17.92
CA SER A 271 6.07 -8.63 17.58
C SER A 271 5.51 -9.36 16.35
N ASN A 272 4.25 -9.13 15.97
CA ASN A 272 3.67 -9.74 14.76
C ASN A 272 4.13 -9.05 13.46
N PHE A 273 4.85 -7.93 13.57
CA PHE A 273 5.36 -7.14 12.46
C PHE A 273 6.90 -7.16 12.37
N ASP A 274 7.57 -7.82 13.32
CA ASP A 274 9.03 -7.90 13.33
C ASP A 274 9.56 -8.70 12.15
N ARG A 275 10.73 -8.31 11.66
CA ARG A 275 11.35 -8.94 10.49
C ARG A 275 11.60 -10.43 10.68
N TRP A 276 11.83 -10.87 11.92
CA TRP A 276 12.17 -12.25 12.28
C TRP A 276 10.97 -13.14 12.65
N THR A 277 9.77 -12.57 12.70
CA THR A 277 8.56 -13.35 13.03
C THR A 277 8.31 -14.40 11.95
N GLU A 278 8.06 -15.64 12.36
CA GLU A 278 7.94 -16.81 11.47
C GLU A 278 9.24 -17.13 10.67
N CYS A 279 10.45 -16.84 11.19
CA CYS A 279 11.74 -17.14 10.52
C CYS A 279 12.27 -18.58 10.65
N VAL A 280 11.55 -19.52 11.27
CA VAL A 280 11.99 -20.93 11.31
C VAL A 280 11.91 -21.55 9.90
N GLY A 281 13.05 -21.89 9.30
CA GLY A 281 13.16 -22.59 8.00
C GLY A 281 13.23 -21.71 6.73
N ALA A 282 13.63 -20.44 6.84
CA ALA A 282 13.71 -19.55 5.67
C ALA A 282 14.84 -20.01 4.74
N PRO A 283 14.61 -20.15 3.41
CA PRO A 283 15.73 -20.30 2.49
C PRO A 283 16.61 -19.04 2.56
N PRO A 284 17.93 -19.19 2.43
CA PRO A 284 18.89 -18.08 2.43
C PRO A 284 18.60 -17.04 1.33
#